data_AF-A0A7C0XQH1-F1
#
_entry.id   AF-A0A7C0XQH1-F1
#
_cell.length_a   1.000
_cell.length_b   1.000
_cell.length_c   1.000
_cell.angle_alpha   90.00
_cell.angle_beta   90.00
_cell.angle_gamma   90.00
#
_symmetry.space_group_name_H-M   'P 1'
#
loop_
_entity.id
_entity.type
_entity.pdbx_description
1 polymer ?
#
loop_
_entity_poly.entity_id
_entity_poly.type
_entity_poly.pdbx_seq_one_letter_code
_entity_poly.pdbx_strand_id
1 'polypeptide(L)'
;MRVCIVSHLHKPGIKEGGGGVSTYTFAKAFRERGHEVIIVSEPEEIDKRSDVVWHQNIKNIERTVRICKKFSLPLIATVNSNVTCCTGAHITNESKYGTPCTSCSFIGAFKCLLLNKRNQNRSGSLELHMRKLSFVATPLYF
;
A
#
# COMPACT_ATOMS: atom_id res chain seq x y z
N MET A 1 19.93 -7.26 -7.18
CA MET A 1 19.08 -6.94 -6.02
C MET A 1 17.98 -7.99 -5.91
N ARG A 2 17.70 -8.45 -4.70
CA ARG A 2 16.64 -9.40 -4.34
C ARG A 2 15.48 -8.63 -3.70
N VAL A 3 14.37 -8.54 -4.44
CA VAL A 3 13.14 -7.85 -4.00
C VAL A 3 12.14 -8.89 -3.55
N CYS A 4 11.67 -8.78 -2.32
CA CYS A 4 10.54 -9.58 -1.82
C CYS A 4 9.27 -8.75 -1.88
N ILE A 5 8.29 -9.17 -2.68
CA ILE A 5 7.00 -8.52 -2.80
C ILE A 5 5.99 -9.29 -1.96
N VAL A 6 5.38 -8.63 -0.98
CA VAL A 6 4.29 -9.20 -0.18
C VAL A 6 2.98 -8.81 -0.86
N SER A 7 2.31 -9.78 -1.49
CA SER A 7 1.07 -9.58 -2.21
C SER A 7 0.33 -10.91 -2.42
N HIS A 8 -0.99 -10.86 -2.56
CA HIS A 8 -1.75 -12.03 -3.00
C HIS A 8 -1.30 -12.40 -4.42
N LEU A 9 -0.82 -13.63 -4.57
CA LEU A 9 -0.13 -14.09 -5.77
C LEU A 9 -1.11 -14.29 -6.91
N HIS A 10 -0.80 -13.69 -8.06
CA HIS A 10 -1.59 -13.86 -9.28
C HIS A 10 -1.64 -15.33 -9.69
N LYS A 11 -2.83 -15.93 -9.62
CA LYS A 11 -3.05 -17.28 -10.18
C LYS A 11 -3.51 -17.13 -11.64
N PRO A 12 -2.76 -17.68 -12.62
CA PRO A 12 -3.18 -17.70 -14.01
C PRO A 12 -4.57 -18.32 -14.14
N GLY A 13 -5.50 -17.62 -14.80
CA GLY A 13 -6.88 -18.07 -15.00
C GLY A 13 -7.91 -17.57 -13.97
N ILE A 14 -7.50 -16.83 -12.93
CA ILE A 14 -8.42 -16.17 -11.99
C ILE A 14 -8.57 -14.69 -12.38
N LYS A 15 -9.81 -14.21 -12.54
CA LYS A 15 -10.10 -12.78 -12.68
C LYS A 15 -9.80 -12.08 -11.35
N GLU A 16 -8.62 -11.49 -11.23
CA GLU A 16 -8.23 -10.73 -10.06
C GLU A 16 -8.49 -9.23 -10.26
N GLY A 17 -8.75 -8.52 -9.16
CA GLY A 17 -8.85 -7.06 -9.15
C GLY A 17 -7.51 -6.38 -9.47
N GLY A 18 -7.53 -5.06 -9.70
CA GLY A 18 -6.36 -4.30 -10.18
C GLY A 18 -5.07 -4.40 -9.36
N GLY A 19 -5.13 -4.83 -8.09
CA GLY A 19 -3.95 -5.07 -7.25
C GLY A 19 -3.04 -6.20 -7.77
N GLY A 20 -3.60 -7.33 -8.19
CA GLY A 20 -2.81 -8.47 -8.70
C GLY A 20 -2.08 -8.16 -10.00
N VAL A 21 -2.77 -7.46 -10.92
CA VAL A 21 -2.21 -7.01 -12.21
C VAL A 21 -1.03 -6.05 -11.99
N SER A 22 -1.15 -5.14 -11.02
CA SER A 22 -0.10 -4.16 -10.69
C SER A 22 1.16 -4.84 -10.16
N THR A 23 0.98 -5.79 -9.22
CA THR A 23 2.07 -6.60 -8.67
C THR A 23 2.79 -7.39 -9.76
N TYR A 24 2.05 -8.08 -10.63
CA TYR A 24 2.63 -8.87 -11.72
C TYR A 24 3.43 -8.00 -12.70
N THR A 25 2.86 -6.87 -13.13
CA THR A 25 3.49 -5.95 -14.08
C THR A 25 4.82 -5.43 -13.55
N PHE A 26 4.85 -5.02 -12.28
CA PHE A 26 6.10 -4.59 -11.67
C PHE A 26 7.10 -5.72 -11.50
N ALA A 27 6.66 -6.90 -11.04
CA ALA A 27 7.54 -8.05 -10.86
C ALA A 27 8.21 -8.45 -12.19
N LYS A 28 7.46 -8.42 -13.29
CA LYS A 28 7.98 -8.62 -14.65
C LYS A 28 9.03 -7.58 -15.01
N ALA A 29 8.71 -6.30 -14.85
CA ALA A 29 9.62 -5.20 -15.19
C ALA A 29 10.93 -5.19 -14.37
N PHE A 30 10.90 -5.67 -13.13
CA PHE A 30 12.10 -5.82 -12.29
C PHE A 30 12.94 -7.04 -12.70
N ARG A 31 12.30 -8.16 -13.02
CA ARG A 31 12.99 -9.35 -13.54
C ARG A 31 13.70 -9.06 -14.87
N GLU A 32 13.04 -8.33 -15.78
CA GLU A 32 13.62 -7.89 -17.06
C GLU A 32 14.86 -7.00 -16.88
N ARG A 33 15.01 -6.34 -15.72
CA ARG A 33 16.20 -5.56 -15.35
C ARG A 33 17.28 -6.37 -14.64
N GLY A 34 17.15 -7.71 -14.56
CA GLY A 34 18.12 -8.59 -13.92
C GLY A 34 18.03 -8.62 -12.39
N HIS A 35 16.89 -8.22 -11.81
CA HIS A 35 16.66 -8.35 -10.38
C HIS A 35 16.01 -9.69 -10.04
N GLU A 36 16.39 -10.26 -8.89
CA GLU A 36 15.70 -11.42 -8.33
C GLU A 36 14.41 -10.92 -7.66
N VAL A 37 13.26 -11.45 -8.08
CA VAL A 37 11.95 -11.05 -7.54
C VAL A 37 11.21 -12.26 -7.02
N ILE A 38 10.95 -12.24 -5.71
CA ILE A 38 10.18 -13.25 -4.98
C ILE A 38 8.86 -12.61 -4.59
N ILE A 39 7.76 -13.32 -4.84
CA ILE A 39 6.42 -12.89 -4.44
C ILE A 39 5.95 -13.86 -3.37
N VAL A 40 5.52 -13.33 -2.23
CA VAL A 40 5.02 -14.11 -1.10
C VAL A 40 3.61 -13.68 -0.73
N SER A 41 2.79 -14.64 -0.32
CA SER A 41 1.42 -14.40 0.14
C SER A 41 1.36 -13.89 1.57
N GLU A 42 2.16 -14.49 2.44
CA GLU A 42 2.17 -14.17 3.87
C GLU A 42 3.50 -13.51 4.29
N PRO A 43 3.46 -12.52 5.21
CA PRO A 43 4.67 -11.86 5.68
C PRO A 43 5.72 -12.81 6.27
N GLU A 44 5.30 -13.93 6.86
CA GLU A 44 6.18 -14.92 7.47
C GLU A 44 7.09 -15.63 6.45
N GLU A 45 6.74 -15.57 5.17
CA GLU A 45 7.52 -16.12 4.05
C GLU A 45 8.64 -15.16 3.59
N ILE A 46 8.73 -13.94 4.14
CA ILE A 46 9.77 -12.96 3.77
C ILE A 46 11.17 -13.54 4.03
N ASP A 47 11.98 -13.64 2.98
CA ASP A 47 13.36 -14.09 3.08
C ASP A 47 14.25 -12.97 3.64
N LYS A 48 14.96 -13.25 4.74
CA LYS A 48 15.94 -12.34 5.37
C LYS A 48 17.10 -11.93 4.45
N ARG A 49 17.33 -12.65 3.35
CA ARG A 49 18.35 -12.32 2.33
C ARG A 49 17.87 -11.27 1.33
N SER A 50 16.61 -10.85 1.41
CA SER A 50 16.08 -9.80 0.53
C SER A 50 16.79 -8.48 0.81
N ASP A 51 17.08 -7.71 -0.24
CA ASP A 51 17.66 -6.38 -0.10
C ASP A 51 16.58 -5.34 0.26
N VAL A 52 15.34 -5.58 -0.18
CA VAL A 52 14.18 -4.72 0.07
C VAL A 52 12.90 -5.53 0.06
N VAL A 53 11.96 -5.16 0.93
CA VAL A 53 10.60 -5.67 0.96
C VAL A 53 9.66 -4.62 0.38
N TRP A 54 8.79 -5.04 -0.53
CA TRP A 54 7.74 -4.21 -1.09
C TRP A 54 6.37 -4.78 -0.74
N HIS A 55 5.61 -4.06 0.09
CA HIS A 55 4.28 -4.50 0.53
C HIS A 55 3.19 -3.84 -0.32
N GLN A 56 2.40 -4.66 -1.00
CA GLN A 56 1.27 -4.22 -1.82
C GLN A 56 -0.03 -4.63 -1.14
N ASN A 57 -0.86 -3.65 -0.75
CA ASN A 57 -2.14 -3.75 0.00
C ASN A 57 -2.03 -3.30 1.48
N ILE A 58 -3.13 -2.84 2.07
CA ILE A 58 -3.22 -2.53 3.51
C ILE A 58 -3.23 -3.79 4.37
N LYS A 59 -3.77 -4.91 3.86
CA LYS A 59 -3.85 -6.17 4.60
C LYS A 59 -2.44 -6.61 5.00
N ASN A 60 -2.30 -7.08 6.24
CA ASN A 60 -1.06 -7.61 6.82
C ASN A 60 0.13 -6.62 6.93
N ILE A 61 -0.05 -5.33 6.65
CA ILE A 61 1.06 -4.35 6.71
C ILE A 61 1.77 -4.31 8.07
N GLU A 62 1.04 -4.42 9.18
CA GLU A 62 1.64 -4.43 10.52
C GLU A 62 2.57 -5.63 10.72
N ARG A 63 2.16 -6.81 10.25
CA ARG A 63 2.96 -8.03 10.34
C ARG A 63 4.22 -7.88 9.49
N THR A 64 4.08 -7.35 8.28
CA THR A 64 5.21 -7.03 7.41
C THR A 64 6.18 -6.06 8.06
N VAL A 65 5.70 -4.97 8.68
CA VAL A 65 6.54 -4.00 9.40
C VAL A 65 7.30 -4.67 10.54
N ARG A 66 6.65 -5.54 11.33
CA ARG A 66 7.32 -6.28 12.43
C ARG A 66 8.46 -7.16 11.92
N ILE A 67 8.24 -7.88 10.83
CA ILE A 67 9.24 -8.76 10.23
C ILE A 67 10.39 -7.95 9.61
N CYS A 68 10.08 -6.87 8.88
CA CYS A 68 11.09 -5.98 8.34
C CYS A 68 11.97 -5.36 9.44
N LYS A 69 11.37 -4.95 10.57
CA LYS A 69 12.12 -4.50 11.75
C LYS A 69 13.00 -5.61 12.33
N LYS A 70 12.46 -6.83 12.50
CA LYS A 70 13.19 -7.98 13.03
C LYS A 70 14.43 -8.32 12.19
N PHE A 71 14.32 -8.21 10.87
CA PHE A 71 15.39 -8.52 9.94
C PHE A 71 16.20 -7.29 9.49
N SER A 72 15.89 -6.10 10.02
CA SER A 72 16.47 -4.82 9.58
C SER A 72 16.38 -4.56 8.07
N LEU A 73 15.31 -5.06 7.44
CA LEU A 73 15.07 -4.95 6.01
C LEU A 73 14.37 -3.63 5.64
N PRO A 74 14.84 -2.90 4.62
CA PRO A 74 14.10 -1.76 4.06
C PRO A 74 12.69 -2.17 3.62
N LEU A 75 11.69 -1.36 3.99
CA LEU A 75 10.29 -1.57 3.61
C LEU A 75 9.81 -0.40 2.75
N ILE A 76 9.35 -0.74 1.54
CA ILE A 76 8.53 0.13 0.70
C ILE A 76 7.10 -0.39 0.81
N ALA A 77 6.12 0.49 0.96
CA ALA A 77 4.74 0.07 1.03
C ALA A 77 3.87 0.91 0.09
N THR A 78 3.09 0.22 -0.75
CA THR A 78 2.17 0.82 -1.71
C THR A 78 0.77 0.32 -1.39
N VAL A 79 -0.01 1.18 -0.76
CA VAL A 79 -1.41 0.91 -0.43
C VAL A 79 -2.29 1.64 -1.42
N ASN A 80 -2.95 0.90 -2.31
CA ASN A 80 -3.90 1.48 -3.25
C ASN A 80 -5.11 1.99 -2.45
N SER A 81 -5.21 3.31 -2.30
CA SER A 81 -5.99 3.95 -1.23
C SER A 81 -7.28 4.59 -1.74
N ASN A 82 -7.91 4.01 -2.76
CA ASN A 82 -8.97 4.74 -3.46
C ASN A 82 -10.35 4.68 -2.76
N VAL A 83 -10.54 3.84 -1.73
CA VAL A 83 -11.86 3.69 -1.08
C VAL A 83 -11.83 3.82 0.44
N THR A 84 -10.75 3.42 1.13
CA THR A 84 -10.72 3.34 2.61
C THR A 84 -10.04 4.51 3.33
N CYS A 85 -9.27 5.34 2.62
CA CYS A 85 -8.66 6.54 3.20
C CYS A 85 -8.63 7.71 2.21
N CYS A 86 -9.34 8.76 2.58
CA CYS A 86 -9.47 10.03 1.87
C CYS A 86 -8.14 10.74 1.56
N THR A 87 -7.04 10.41 2.25
CA THR A 87 -5.71 11.00 2.00
C THR A 87 -4.85 10.17 1.05
N GLY A 88 -5.32 8.99 0.63
CA GLY A 88 -4.57 8.14 -0.27
C GLY A 88 -3.36 7.44 0.37
N ALA A 89 -3.18 7.51 1.70
CA ALA A 89 -2.04 6.92 2.39
C ALA A 89 -2.44 6.42 3.80
N HIS A 90 -2.29 5.13 4.04
CA HIS A 90 -2.42 4.50 5.36
C HIS A 90 -1.07 4.32 6.08
N ILE A 91 0.00 4.88 5.53
CA ILE A 91 1.35 4.80 6.09
C ILE A 91 1.92 6.21 6.07
N THR A 92 2.24 6.75 7.24
CA THR A 92 2.91 8.06 7.37
C THR A 92 4.43 7.86 7.31
N ASN A 93 5.17 8.83 6.75
CA ASN A 93 6.63 8.74 6.65
C ASN A 93 7.35 9.19 7.94
N GLU A 94 6.71 9.03 9.10
CA GLU A 94 7.24 9.46 10.40
C GLU A 94 8.37 8.56 10.90
N SER A 95 8.54 7.37 10.32
CA SER A 95 9.64 6.46 10.63
C SER A 95 10.24 5.85 9.37
N LYS A 96 11.44 5.26 9.49
CA LYS A 96 12.17 4.56 8.40
C LYS A 96 11.32 3.48 7.70
N TYR A 97 10.37 2.88 8.41
CA TYR A 97 9.50 1.82 7.90
C TYR A 97 8.07 2.29 7.62
N GLY A 98 7.83 3.59 7.80
CA GLY A 98 6.50 4.16 7.85
C GLY A 98 5.72 3.76 9.12
N THR A 99 4.86 4.65 9.60
CA THR A 99 3.95 4.35 10.71
C THR A 99 2.59 4.01 10.11
N PRO A 100 2.12 2.75 10.23
CA PRO A 100 0.79 2.40 9.73
C PRO A 100 -0.28 3.12 10.55
N CYS A 101 -1.30 3.65 9.87
CA CYS A 101 -2.52 4.14 10.48
C CYS A 101 -3.41 2.93 10.79
N THR A 102 -3.30 2.42 12.02
CA THR A 102 -3.92 1.17 12.46
C THR A 102 -5.34 1.34 13.00
N SER A 103 -5.78 2.59 13.24
CA SER A 103 -7.05 2.93 13.89
C SER A 103 -7.77 4.08 13.17
N CYS A 104 -7.99 3.94 11.86
CA CYS A 104 -8.78 4.91 11.10
C CYS A 104 -10.28 4.70 11.40
N SER A 105 -10.88 5.61 12.18
CA SER A 105 -12.33 5.69 12.34
C SER A 105 -12.94 6.60 11.25
N PHE A 106 -14.26 6.54 11.03
CA PHE A 106 -14.95 7.45 10.10
C PHE A 106 -14.67 8.93 10.43
N ILE A 107 -14.68 9.28 11.72
CA ILE A 107 -14.33 10.62 12.23
C ILE A 107 -12.85 10.93 11.97
N GLY A 108 -11.96 9.95 12.19
CA GLY A 108 -10.54 10.07 11.89
C GLY A 108 -10.29 10.34 10.40
N ALA A 109 -10.98 9.62 9.51
CA ALA A 109 -10.94 9.83 8.08
C ALA A 109 -11.44 11.24 7.70
N PHE A 110 -12.55 11.71 8.27
CA PHE A 110 -13.05 13.06 8.01
C PHE A 110 -12.07 14.15 8.49
N LYS A 111 -11.47 13.99 9.67
CA LYS A 111 -10.42 14.88 10.17
C LYS A 111 -9.19 14.86 9.26
N CYS A 112 -8.75 13.70 8.79
CA CYS A 112 -7.64 13.59 7.84
C CYS A 112 -7.96 14.24 6.48
N LEU A 113 -9.19 14.15 6.00
CA LEU A 113 -9.62 14.80 4.75
C LEU A 113 -9.50 16.32 4.84
N LEU A 114 -9.94 16.91 5.97
CA LEU A 114 -10.01 18.35 6.16
C LEU A 114 -8.69 18.98 6.67
N LEU A 115 -7.98 18.28 7.56
CA LEU A 115 -6.87 18.86 8.35
C LEU A 115 -5.48 18.44 7.87
N ASN A 116 -5.37 17.47 6.95
CA ASN A 116 -4.04 17.02 6.49
C ASN A 116 -3.42 18.07 5.56
N LYS A 117 -2.28 18.65 5.98
CA LYS A 117 -1.49 19.63 5.20
C LYS A 117 -1.10 19.12 3.80
N ARG A 118 -0.94 17.81 3.61
CA ARG A 118 -0.70 17.21 2.27
C ARG A 118 -1.87 17.39 1.30
N ASN A 119 -3.11 17.48 1.79
CA ASN A 119 -4.31 17.81 1.00
C ASN A 119 -4.51 19.32 0.86
N GLN A 120 -4.05 20.12 1.82
CA GLN A 120 -4.12 21.58 1.76
C GLN A 120 -3.24 22.16 0.66
N ASN A 121 -2.07 21.55 0.38
CA ASN A 121 -1.23 21.93 -0.78
C ASN A 121 -1.81 21.52 -2.15
N ARG A 122 -2.95 20.80 -2.18
CA ARG A 122 -3.71 20.48 -3.40
C ARG A 122 -4.97 21.34 -3.54
N SER A 123 -5.04 22.44 -2.79
CA SER A 123 -6.13 23.41 -2.85
C SER A 123 -6.27 23.96 -4.27
N GLY A 124 -7.23 23.42 -5.03
CA GLY A 124 -7.57 23.92 -6.37
C GLY A 124 -7.77 22.86 -7.45
N SER A 125 -7.39 21.59 -7.25
CA SER A 125 -7.57 20.59 -8.30
C SER A 125 -8.96 19.93 -8.27
N LEU A 126 -9.56 19.76 -9.45
CA LEU A 126 -10.81 19.01 -9.67
C LEU A 126 -10.77 17.61 -9.02
N GLU A 127 -9.59 17.00 -9.01
CA GLU A 127 -9.31 15.69 -8.43
C GLU A 127 -9.59 15.64 -6.91
N LEU A 128 -9.32 16.72 -6.18
CA LEU A 128 -9.62 16.80 -4.74
C LEU A 128 -11.14 16.86 -4.49
N HIS A 129 -11.87 17.60 -5.33
CA HIS A 129 -13.35 17.65 -5.27
C HIS A 129 -13.96 16.28 -5.59
N MET A 130 -13.45 15.60 -6.62
CA MET A 130 -13.90 14.25 -6.97
C MET A 130 -13.62 13.26 -5.84
N ARG A 131 -12.45 13.31 -5.19
CA ARG A 131 -12.15 12.43 -4.03
C ARG A 131 -13.05 12.70 -2.83
N LYS A 132 -13.41 13.97 -2.56
CA LYS A 132 -14.39 14.32 -1.52
C LYS A 132 -15.78 13.76 -1.85
N LEU A 133 -16.23 13.92 -3.09
CA LEU A 133 -17.50 13.37 -3.58
C LEU A 133 -17.52 11.85 -3.52
N SER A 134 -16.46 11.18 -3.97
CA SER A 134 -16.32 9.73 -3.88
C SER A 134 -16.40 9.27 -2.43
N PHE A 135 -15.73 9.93 -1.48
CA PHE A 135 -15.77 9.59 -0.06
C PHE A 135 -17.18 9.72 0.56
N VAL A 136 -17.94 10.75 0.17
CA VAL A 136 -19.33 10.95 0.62
C VAL A 136 -20.28 9.94 -0.04
N ALA A 137 -20.00 9.51 -1.28
CA ALA A 137 -20.78 8.52 -1.99
C ALA A 137 -20.43 7.07 -1.62
N THR A 138 -19.27 6.81 -1.00
CA THR A 138 -18.82 5.46 -0.60
C THR A 138 -19.86 4.66 0.22
N PRO A 139 -20.64 5.23 1.14
CA PRO A 139 -21.68 4.50 1.87
C PRO A 139 -22.82 4.00 0.97
N LEU A 140 -22.99 4.53 -0.25
CA LEU A 140 -24.02 4.11 -1.21
C LEU A 140 -23.57 2.96 -2.12
N TYR A 141 -22.30 2.54 -2.02
CA TYR A 141 -21.73 1.42 -2.79
C TYR A 141 -21.62 0.12 -1.98
N PHE A 142 -22.15 0.10 -0.75
CA PHE A 142 -22.26 -1.09 0.12
C PHE A 142 -23.73 -1.49 0.31
#